data_AF-A0AAX3E4Y4-F1
#
_entry.id   AF-A0AAX3E4Y4-F1
#
_cell.length_a   1.000
_cell.length_b   1.000
_cell.length_c   1.000
_cell.angle_alpha   90.00
_cell.angle_beta   90.00
_cell.angle_gamma   90.00
#
_symmetry.space_group_name_H-M   'P 1'
#
loop_
_entity.id
_entity.type
_entity.pdbx_description
1 polymer ?
#
loop_
_entity_poly.entity_id
_entity_poly.type
_entity_poly.pdbx_seq_one_letter_code
_entity_poly.pdbx_strand_id
1 'polypeptide(L)'
;MMVAPHTLRRYVIDRAAGRTPRPEWSYYSPDIGAWLYADEPSARRHEHHQRIRVDGLPWCDVLGHRTDVADDLALQTYFMTIEPDGWPRLAIDVAQHPKRCLREWRAGGALIISAVDLDASASGGPLSDWPESRGTGPRSMLPR
;
A
#
# COMPACT_ATOMS: atom_id res chain seq x y z
N MET A 1 10.77 -10.09 6.75
CA MET A 1 11.42 -10.55 5.49
C MET A 1 12.11 -9.37 4.83
N MET A 2 13.15 -9.58 4.01
CA MET A 2 13.87 -8.47 3.36
C MET A 2 13.36 -8.32 1.92
N VAL A 3 12.85 -7.15 1.57
CA VAL A 3 12.41 -6.84 0.21
C VAL A 3 13.62 -6.80 -0.73
N ALA A 4 13.61 -7.64 -1.77
CA ALA A 4 14.63 -7.57 -2.81
C ALA A 4 14.35 -6.42 -3.79
N PRO A 5 15.38 -5.72 -4.33
CA PRO A 5 15.18 -4.60 -5.26
C PRO A 5 14.36 -4.96 -6.51
N HIS A 6 14.51 -6.18 -7.03
CA HIS A 6 13.73 -6.64 -8.18
C HIS A 6 12.25 -6.88 -7.82
N THR A 7 11.95 -7.28 -6.58
CA THR A 7 10.57 -7.43 -6.08
C THR A 7 9.89 -6.08 -5.96
N LEU A 8 10.59 -5.07 -5.39
CA LEU A 8 10.11 -3.69 -5.33
C LEU A 8 9.81 -3.14 -6.73
N ARG A 9 10.76 -3.28 -7.66
CA ARG A 9 10.61 -2.83 -9.05
C ARG A 9 9.34 -3.42 -9.68
N ARG A 10 9.14 -4.73 -9.54
CA ARG A 10 7.96 -5.40 -10.09
C ARG A 10 6.67 -4.91 -9.44
N TYR A 11 6.64 -4.75 -8.12
CA TYR A 11 5.48 -4.23 -7.38
C TYR A 11 5.03 -2.88 -7.93
N VAL A 12 5.96 -1.92 -8.01
CA VAL A 12 5.64 -0.55 -8.44
C VAL A 12 5.23 -0.51 -9.91
N ILE A 13 5.89 -1.27 -10.78
CA ILE A 13 5.52 -1.32 -12.20
C ILE A 13 4.13 -1.95 -12.39
N ASP A 14 3.83 -3.06 -11.71
CA ASP A 14 2.52 -3.72 -11.83
C ASP A 14 1.41 -2.83 -11.27
N ARG A 15 1.68 -2.10 -10.17
CA ARG A 15 0.73 -1.14 -9.59
C ARG A 15 0.52 0.09 -10.48
N ALA A 16 1.58 0.67 -11.02
CA ALA A 16 1.51 1.81 -11.95
C ALA A 16 0.77 1.46 -13.26
N ALA A 17 0.84 0.19 -13.68
CA ALA A 17 0.11 -0.31 -14.85
C ALA A 17 -1.37 -0.65 -14.55
N GLY A 18 -1.87 -0.40 -13.33
CA GLY A 18 -3.24 -0.72 -12.94
C GLY A 18 -3.54 -2.22 -12.90
N ARG A 19 -2.52 -3.09 -12.76
CA ARG A 19 -2.69 -4.55 -12.74
C ARG A 19 -3.10 -5.07 -11.36
N THR A 20 -4.03 -4.36 -10.72
CA THR A 20 -4.50 -4.59 -9.34
C THR A 20 -6.03 -4.59 -9.31
N PRO A 21 -6.67 -5.53 -8.60
CA PRO A 21 -6.07 -6.63 -7.85
C PRO A 21 -5.50 -7.72 -8.76
N ARG A 22 -4.51 -8.45 -8.25
CA ARG A 22 -3.86 -9.57 -8.95
C ARG A 22 -4.91 -10.65 -9.20
N PRO A 23 -5.10 -11.13 -10.46
CA PRO A 23 -6.07 -12.18 -10.73
C PRO A 23 -5.72 -13.47 -9.97
N GLU A 24 -6.75 -14.07 -9.38
CA GLU A 24 -6.62 -15.29 -8.58
C GLU A 24 -6.69 -16.56 -9.41
N TRP A 25 -7.08 -16.46 -10.68
CA TRP A 25 -7.27 -17.59 -11.57
C TRP A 25 -6.36 -17.48 -12.79
N SER A 26 -6.01 -18.63 -13.34
CA SER A 26 -5.35 -18.72 -14.63
C SER A 26 -5.90 -19.86 -15.46
N TYR A 27 -5.72 -19.77 -16.76
CA TYR A 27 -5.99 -20.84 -17.71
C TYR A 27 -4.80 -21.04 -18.64
N TYR A 28 -4.64 -22.26 -19.15
CA TYR A 28 -3.63 -22.56 -20.16
C TYR A 28 -4.19 -22.24 -21.54
N SER A 29 -3.50 -21.36 -22.27
CA SER A 29 -3.79 -21.05 -23.67
C SER A 29 -2.90 -21.90 -24.58
N PRO A 30 -3.46 -22.88 -25.33
CA PRO A 30 -2.68 -23.73 -26.22
C PRO A 30 -2.11 -22.94 -27.41
N ASP A 31 -2.79 -21.89 -27.87
CA ASP A 31 -2.39 -21.08 -29.03
C ASP A 31 -1.01 -20.42 -28.85
N ILE A 32 -0.68 -20.07 -27.61
CA ILE A 32 0.60 -19.45 -27.24
C ILE A 32 1.45 -20.34 -26.31
N GLY A 33 0.94 -21.54 -25.98
CA GLY A 33 1.59 -22.50 -25.09
C GLY A 33 1.87 -21.98 -23.67
N ALA A 34 1.02 -21.11 -23.11
CA ALA A 34 1.29 -20.42 -21.84
C ALA A 34 0.08 -20.28 -20.91
N TRP A 35 0.34 -20.17 -19.61
CA TRP A 35 -0.66 -19.84 -18.61
C TRP A 35 -0.94 -18.34 -18.59
N LEU A 36 -2.22 -17.98 -18.71
CA LEU A 36 -2.71 -16.61 -18.71
C LEU A 36 -3.53 -16.34 -17.45
N TYR A 37 -3.30 -15.19 -16.83
CA TYR A 37 -4.11 -14.72 -15.71
C TYR A 37 -5.49 -14.30 -16.20
N ALA A 38 -6.53 -14.62 -15.44
CA ALA A 38 -7.91 -14.30 -15.75
C ALA A 38 -8.75 -14.16 -14.48
N ASP A 39 -9.94 -13.59 -14.62
CA ASP A 39 -10.97 -13.72 -13.60
C ASP A 39 -11.54 -15.16 -13.58
N GLU A 40 -12.28 -15.49 -12.52
CA GLU A 40 -12.86 -16.82 -12.36
C GLU A 40 -13.78 -17.22 -13.52
N PRO A 41 -14.75 -16.39 -13.97
CA PRO A 41 -15.67 -16.78 -15.04
C PRO A 41 -14.94 -17.02 -16.37
N SER A 42 -13.91 -16.24 -16.69
CA SER A 42 -13.14 -16.43 -17.92
C SER A 42 -12.28 -17.67 -17.84
N ALA A 43 -11.58 -17.90 -16.72
CA ALA A 43 -10.75 -19.09 -16.54
C ALA A 43 -11.57 -20.38 -16.68
N ARG A 44 -12.73 -20.46 -16.02
CA ARG A 44 -13.62 -21.64 -16.05
C ARG A 44 -14.20 -21.98 -17.43
N ARG A 45 -14.11 -21.08 -18.41
CA ARG A 45 -14.50 -21.37 -19.82
C ARG A 45 -13.47 -22.23 -20.55
N HIS A 46 -12.27 -22.38 -19.99
CA HIS A 46 -11.19 -23.17 -20.57
C HIS A 46 -11.06 -24.53 -19.87
N GLU A 47 -10.73 -25.56 -20.64
CA GLU A 47 -10.55 -26.93 -20.15
C GLU A 47 -9.48 -27.01 -19.05
N HIS A 48 -8.35 -26.35 -19.27
CA HIS A 48 -7.25 -26.28 -18.32
C HIS A 48 -7.25 -24.94 -17.59
N HIS A 49 -7.83 -24.92 -16.40
CA HIS A 49 -7.84 -23.76 -15.52
C HIS A 49 -7.45 -24.14 -14.11
N GLN A 50 -6.92 -23.18 -13.36
CA GLN A 50 -6.57 -23.36 -11.96
C GLN A 50 -6.74 -22.06 -11.16
N ARG A 51 -7.03 -22.22 -9.88
CA ARG A 51 -6.93 -21.12 -8.92
C ARG A 51 -5.48 -21.04 -8.44
N ILE A 52 -4.87 -19.88 -8.64
CA ILE A 52 -3.51 -19.56 -8.20
C ILE A 52 -3.49 -19.19 -6.73
N ARG A 53 -4.52 -18.48 -6.24
CA ARG A 53 -4.64 -18.13 -4.84
C ARG A 53 -4.96 -19.38 -4.01
N VAL A 54 -4.05 -19.72 -3.10
CA VAL A 54 -4.25 -20.76 -2.10
C VAL A 54 -4.86 -20.15 -0.83
N ASP A 55 -6.01 -20.66 -0.40
CA ASP A 55 -6.65 -20.22 0.83
C ASP A 55 -5.78 -20.52 2.05
N GLY A 56 -5.72 -19.59 2.99
CA GLY A 56 -4.86 -19.68 4.17
C GLY A 56 -3.40 -19.24 3.96
N LEU A 57 -2.96 -18.99 2.72
CA LEU A 57 -1.67 -18.37 2.44
C LEU A 57 -1.80 -16.85 2.23
N PRO A 58 -0.82 -16.04 2.67
CA PRO A 58 -0.79 -14.61 2.40
C PRO A 58 -0.88 -14.30 0.90
N TRP A 59 -1.57 -13.20 0.59
CA TRP A 59 -1.80 -12.72 -0.77
C TRP A 59 -1.66 -11.20 -0.83
N CYS A 60 -0.85 -10.73 -1.78
CA CYS A 60 -0.69 -9.32 -2.12
C CYS A 60 -1.49 -9.01 -3.38
N ASP A 61 -2.29 -7.95 -3.34
CA ASP A 61 -3.12 -7.52 -4.48
C ASP A 61 -2.32 -7.07 -5.71
N VAL A 62 -1.00 -6.94 -5.61
CA VAL A 62 -0.13 -6.59 -6.72
C VAL A 62 0.67 -7.80 -7.21
N LEU A 63 1.24 -8.58 -6.29
CA LEU A 63 2.22 -9.63 -6.60
C LEU A 63 1.76 -11.06 -6.27
N GLY A 64 0.54 -11.25 -5.81
CA GLY A 64 0.02 -12.56 -5.39
C GLY A 64 0.72 -13.07 -4.13
N HIS A 65 1.15 -14.33 -4.12
CA HIS A 65 1.83 -14.93 -2.96
C HIS A 65 3.18 -14.32 -2.56
N ARG A 66 3.71 -13.37 -3.33
CA ARG A 66 4.89 -12.58 -2.92
C ARG A 66 4.45 -11.37 -2.10
N THR A 67 4.44 -11.53 -0.79
CA THR A 67 4.00 -10.50 0.16
C THR A 67 5.10 -9.62 0.72
N ASP A 68 6.38 -9.85 0.37
CA ASP A 68 7.53 -9.12 0.94
C ASP A 68 7.33 -7.59 1.01
N VAL A 69 6.80 -6.99 -0.06
CA VAL A 69 6.54 -5.54 -0.14
C VAL A 69 5.29 -5.15 0.68
N ALA A 70 4.25 -5.99 0.67
CA ALA A 70 3.03 -5.77 1.44
C ALA A 70 3.29 -5.85 2.95
N ASP A 71 4.22 -6.72 3.37
CA ASP A 71 4.59 -6.94 4.76
C ASP A 71 5.63 -5.93 5.28
N ASP A 72 6.25 -5.14 4.40
CA ASP A 72 7.20 -4.08 4.79
C ASP A 72 6.44 -2.79 5.17
N LEU A 73 6.15 -2.65 6.46
CA LEU A 73 5.38 -1.53 7.01
C LEU A 73 5.93 -0.16 6.61
N ALA A 74 7.26 0.01 6.58
CA ALA A 74 7.87 1.27 6.20
C ALA A 74 7.60 1.60 4.73
N LEU A 75 7.76 0.62 3.83
CA LEU A 75 7.41 0.84 2.42
C LEU A 75 5.91 1.10 2.22
N GLN A 76 5.03 0.35 2.91
CA GLN A 76 3.59 0.60 2.82
C GLN A 76 3.23 2.01 3.31
N THR A 77 3.84 2.45 4.41
CA THR A 77 3.63 3.80 4.95
C THR A 77 4.08 4.87 3.93
N TYR A 78 5.24 4.70 3.30
CA TYR A 78 5.68 5.59 2.23
C TYR A 78 4.70 5.59 1.04
N PHE A 79 4.21 4.42 0.62
CA PHE A 79 3.27 4.32 -0.49
C PHE A 79 1.89 4.90 -0.19
N MET A 80 1.48 4.97 1.07
CA MET A 80 0.24 5.64 1.46
C MET A 80 0.28 7.15 1.24
N THR A 81 1.46 7.76 1.16
CA THR A 81 1.60 9.21 0.87
C THR A 81 1.66 9.52 -0.62
N ILE A 82 1.53 8.50 -1.49
CA ILE A 82 1.63 8.66 -2.94
C ILE A 82 0.23 8.77 -3.53
N GLU A 83 -0.04 9.90 -4.16
CA GLU A 83 -1.28 10.11 -4.91
C GLU A 83 -1.43 9.10 -6.06
N PRO A 84 -2.65 8.76 -6.49
CA PRO A 84 -2.88 7.78 -7.54
C PRO A 84 -2.13 8.05 -8.86
N ASP A 85 -1.94 9.32 -9.21
CA ASP A 85 -1.20 9.78 -10.41
C ASP A 85 0.32 9.82 -10.22
N GLY A 86 0.83 9.60 -9.00
CA GLY A 86 2.26 9.56 -8.67
C GLY A 86 2.95 8.24 -9.03
N TRP A 87 2.19 7.14 -9.17
CA TRP A 87 2.73 5.80 -9.43
C TRP A 87 3.56 5.68 -10.73
N PRO A 88 3.17 6.27 -11.87
CA PRO A 88 3.97 6.26 -13.09
C PRO A 88 5.38 6.85 -12.90
N ARG A 89 5.52 7.92 -12.10
CA ARG A 89 6.82 8.53 -11.80
C ARG A 89 7.71 7.58 -10.99
N LEU A 90 7.16 6.98 -9.95
CA LEU A 90 7.86 5.98 -9.15
C LEU A 90 8.31 4.78 -9.99
N ALA A 91 7.50 4.35 -10.97
CA ALA A 91 7.84 3.25 -11.87
C ALA A 91 9.08 3.56 -12.73
N ILE A 92 9.23 4.81 -13.18
CA ILE A 92 10.42 5.27 -13.91
C ILE A 92 11.65 5.22 -12.99
N ASP A 93 11.54 5.79 -11.80
CA ASP A 93 12.66 5.89 -10.84
C ASP A 93 13.17 4.50 -10.42
N VAL A 94 12.27 3.58 -10.07
CA VAL A 94 12.64 2.22 -9.63
C VAL A 94 13.11 1.33 -10.78
N ALA A 95 12.70 1.62 -12.02
CA ALA A 95 13.22 0.90 -13.17
C ALA A 95 14.72 1.18 -13.38
N GLN A 96 15.15 2.42 -13.13
CA GLN A 96 16.53 2.84 -13.30
C GLN A 96 17.40 2.53 -12.07
N HIS A 97 16.85 2.74 -10.86
CA HIS A 97 17.65 2.70 -9.62
C HIS A 97 16.96 1.92 -8.48
N PRO A 98 16.63 0.63 -8.65
CA PRO A 98 15.79 -0.11 -7.70
C PRO A 98 16.41 -0.24 -6.30
N LYS A 99 17.74 -0.38 -6.20
CA LYS A 99 18.45 -0.42 -4.90
C LYS A 99 18.38 0.91 -4.16
N ARG A 100 18.54 2.02 -4.88
CA ARG A 100 18.48 3.37 -4.31
C ARG A 100 17.06 3.67 -3.82
N CYS A 101 16.07 3.46 -4.69
CA CYS A 101 14.65 3.64 -4.37
C CYS A 101 14.24 2.81 -3.16
N LEU A 102 14.62 1.52 -3.10
CA LEU A 102 14.33 0.68 -1.93
C LEU A 102 14.84 1.28 -0.62
N ARG A 103 16.09 1.75 -0.61
CA ARG A 103 16.69 2.35 0.58
C ARG A 103 16.00 3.67 0.96
N GLU A 104 15.81 4.56 -0.01
CA GLU A 104 15.27 5.90 0.21
C GLU A 104 13.80 5.86 0.62
N TRP A 105 12.98 5.07 -0.07
CA TRP A 105 11.55 4.97 0.22
C TRP A 105 11.28 4.29 1.54
N ARG A 106 12.05 3.25 1.89
CA ARG A 106 11.97 2.63 3.20
C ARG A 106 12.41 3.58 4.31
N ALA A 107 13.45 4.36 4.10
CA ALA A 107 13.87 5.40 5.05
C ALA A 107 12.80 6.49 5.21
N GLY A 108 12.21 6.96 4.12
CA GLY A 108 11.10 7.93 4.14
C GLY A 108 9.89 7.40 4.92
N GLY A 109 9.51 6.14 4.69
CA GLY A 109 8.48 5.47 5.46
C GLY A 109 8.78 5.35 6.95
N ALA A 110 10.01 4.98 7.30
CA ALA A 110 10.44 4.91 8.70
C ALA A 110 10.39 6.28 9.40
N LEU A 111 10.76 7.35 8.68
CA LEU A 111 10.63 8.72 9.20
C LEU A 111 9.16 9.08 9.47
N ILE A 112 8.24 8.76 8.56
CA ILE A 112 6.80 9.00 8.76
C ILE A 112 6.31 8.24 9.99
N ILE A 113 6.66 6.96 10.14
CA ILE A 113 6.28 6.16 11.32
C ILE A 113 6.77 6.82 12.60
N SER A 114 8.05 7.23 12.65
CA SER A 114 8.64 7.84 13.83
C SER A 114 8.02 9.19 14.20
N ALA A 115 7.56 9.97 13.21
CA ALA A 115 6.90 11.26 13.45
C ALA A 115 5.54 11.08 14.11
N VAL A 116 4.81 10.01 13.80
CA VAL A 116 3.49 9.70 14.37
C VAL A 116 3.62 9.14 15.79
N ASP A 117 4.68 8.39 16.09
CA ASP A 117 4.87 7.76 17.40
C ASP A 117 5.20 8.77 18.52
N LEU A 118 5.79 9.92 18.16
CA LEU A 118 6.06 11.01 19.12
C LEU A 118 4.81 11.72 19.61
N ASP A 119 3.69 11.65 18.87
CA ASP A 119 2.39 12.23 19.25
C ASP A 119 1.41 11.20 19.86
N ALA A 120 1.71 9.89 19.80
CA ALA A 120 0.87 8.84 20.38
C ALA A 120 0.92 8.82 21.93
N SER A 121 1.90 9.51 22.51
CA SER A 121 1.86 9.95 23.91
C SER A 121 1.29 11.36 24.01
N ALA A 122 0.05 11.56 23.56
CA ALA A 122 -0.76 12.68 24.04
C ALA A 122 -1.21 12.41 25.49
N SER A 123 -0.27 12.08 26.38
CA SER A 123 -0.41 12.37 27.81
C SER A 123 -0.04 13.85 27.98
N GLY A 124 -1.03 14.74 27.82
CA GLY A 124 -0.94 16.13 28.27
C GLY A 124 -0.12 17.07 27.37
N GLY A 125 -0.53 17.26 26.12
CA GLY A 125 -0.16 18.47 25.37
C GLY A 125 -0.92 19.70 25.93
N PRO A 126 -0.48 20.94 25.66
CA PRO A 126 -1.02 22.18 26.26
C PRO A 126 -2.47 22.54 25.89
N LEU A 127 -3.17 21.61 25.24
CA LEU A 127 -4.61 21.65 24.93
C LEU A 127 -5.41 20.63 25.76
N SER A 128 -4.79 19.85 26.65
CA SER A 128 -5.52 19.02 27.64
C SER A 128 -6.24 19.87 28.67
N ASP A 129 -5.84 21.14 28.83
CA ASP A 129 -6.46 22.12 29.71
C ASP A 129 -7.52 22.97 28.98
N TRP A 130 -8.03 22.50 27.83
CA TRP A 130 -9.10 23.18 27.13
C TRP A 130 -10.34 23.24 28.03
N PRO A 131 -10.84 24.44 28.40
CA PRO A 131 -11.85 24.53 29.44
C PRO A 131 -13.18 23.95 28.94
N GLU A 132 -13.69 22.94 29.65
CA GLU A 132 -15.03 22.36 29.43
C GLU A 132 -16.16 23.38 29.67
N SER A 133 -15.85 24.55 30.23
CA SER A 133 -16.82 25.62 30.47
C SER A 133 -16.75 26.67 29.36
N ARG A 134 -17.72 26.65 28.43
CA ARG A 134 -18.12 27.87 27.73
C ARG A 134 -18.99 28.70 28.69
N GLY A 135 -18.56 29.91 29.05
CA GLY A 135 -19.50 30.90 29.60
C GLY A 135 -19.05 31.83 30.73
N THR A 136 -17.75 31.95 31.05
CA THR A 136 -17.29 32.86 32.13
C THR A 136 -16.43 34.02 31.64
N GLY A 137 -16.61 34.44 30.38
CA GLY A 137 -16.12 35.73 29.90
C GLY A 137 -17.03 36.88 30.37
N PRO A 138 -16.50 38.09 30.64
CA PRO A 138 -17.20 39.21 31.28
C PRO A 138 -18.22 39.94 30.39
N ARG A 139 -19.02 39.22 29.61
CA ARG A 139 -20.14 39.76 28.84
C ARG A 139 -21.47 39.15 29.29
N SER A 140 -21.83 39.37 30.55
CA SER A 140 -23.21 39.22 31.03
C SER A 140 -23.80 40.59 31.35
N MET A 141 -24.09 41.39 30.33
CA MET A 141 -25.06 42.48 30.45
C MET A 141 -25.77 42.71 29.12
N LEU A 142 -26.91 42.05 28.95
CA LEU A 142 -28.07 42.70 28.35
C LEU A 142 -29.28 42.38 29.26
N PRO A 143 -30.09 43.39 29.61
CA PRO A 143 -31.22 43.22 30.52
C PRO A 143 -32.43 42.59 29.79
N ARG A 144 -33.36 42.09 30.61
CA ARG A 144 -34.60 41.37 30.26
C ARG A 144 -35.34 41.91 29.04
#